data_AF-A0A920RSK5-F1
#
_entry.id   AF-A0A920RSK5-F1
#
_cell.length_a   1.000
_cell.length_b   1.000
_cell.length_c   1.000
_cell.angle_alpha   90.00
_cell.angle_beta   90.00
_cell.angle_gamma   90.00
#
_symmetry.space_group_name_H-M   'P 1'
#
loop_
_entity.id
_entity.type
_entity.pdbx_description
1 polymer ?
#
loop_
_entity_poly.entity_id
_entity_poly.type
_entity_poly.pdbx_seq_one_letter_code
_entity_poly.pdbx_strand_id
1 'polypeptide(L)' 'MFRNKALKLLDKIGDPYEFSIFDKEGKLAFGTLVFMVLPSPFLIDNEGIIRVRHVGVLTPEVWEQKFNSVLSKLKEDEK' A
#
# COMPACT_ATOMS: atom_id res chain seq x y z
N MET A 1 13.46 -18.37 -3.87
CA MET A 1 14.45 -17.70 -3.01
C MET A 1 13.88 -16.42 -2.37
N PHE A 2 13.29 -15.48 -3.13
CA PHE A 2 12.80 -14.20 -2.59
C PHE A 2 11.56 -14.32 -1.69
N ARG A 3 10.56 -15.12 -2.07
CA ARG A 3 9.36 -15.37 -1.23
C ARG A 3 9.70 -15.86 0.17
N ASN A 4 10.55 -16.88 0.29
CA ASN A 4 10.93 -17.44 1.59
C ASN A 4 11.73 -16.46 2.46
N LYS A 5 12.48 -15.53 1.85
CA LYS A 5 13.16 -14.45 2.59
C LYS A 5 12.15 -13.42 3.10
N ALA A 6 11.14 -13.08 2.31
CA ALA A 6 10.06 -12.17 2.71
C ALA A 6 9.23 -12.75 3.86
N LEU A 7 8.85 -14.03 3.79
CA LEU A 7 8.11 -14.69 4.89
C LEU A 7 8.91 -14.68 6.19
N LYS A 8 10.20 -15.04 6.15
CA LYS A 8 11.07 -14.96 7.34
C LYS A 8 11.21 -13.55 7.92
N LEU A 9 11.11 -12.52 7.07
CA LEU A 9 11.13 -11.14 7.53
C LEU A 9 9.84 -10.81 8.28
N LEU A 10 8.68 -11.15 7.69
CA LEU A 10 7.36 -10.96 8.32
C LEU A 10 7.25 -11.73 9.64
N ASP A 11 7.77 -12.96 9.71
CA ASP A 11 7.83 -13.73 10.96
C ASP A 11 8.66 -13.02 12.05
N LYS A 12 9.68 -12.25 11.66
CA LYS A 12 10.59 -11.57 12.59
C LYS A 12 10.06 -10.22 13.06
N ILE A 13 9.45 -9.44 12.16
CA ILE A 13 9.02 -8.06 12.45
C ILE A 13 7.52 -7.96 12.75
N GLY A 14 6.78 -9.03 12.55
CA GLY A 14 5.32 -9.06 12.55
C GLY A 14 4.75 -8.81 11.15
N ASP A 15 3.57 -9.38 10.88
CA ASP A 15 2.86 -9.21 9.63
C ASP A 15 1.63 -8.30 9.84
N PRO A 16 1.67 -7.03 9.40
CA PRO A 16 0.53 -6.11 9.50
C PRO A 16 -0.44 -6.26 8.33
N TYR A 17 -0.15 -7.12 7.34
CA TYR A 17 -0.93 -7.21 6.11
C TYR A 17 -2.02 -8.27 6.23
N GLU A 18 -3.25 -7.91 5.87
CA GLU A 18 -4.34 -8.89 5.74
C GLU A 18 -4.12 -9.80 4.52
N PHE A 19 -3.57 -9.25 3.44
CA PHE A 19 -3.22 -9.96 2.23
C PHE A 19 -1.83 -9.57 1.74
N SER A 20 -0.98 -10.57 1.48
CA SER A 20 0.38 -10.38 0.94
C SER A 20 0.52 -11.07 -0.42
N ILE A 21 0.70 -10.28 -1.48
CA ILE A 21 0.74 -10.77 -2.87
C ILE A 21 2.20 -10.91 -3.31
N PHE A 22 2.58 -12.11 -3.74
CA PHE A 22 3.91 -12.37 -4.32
C PHE A 22 3.85 -12.30 -5.85
N ASP A 23 4.12 -11.12 -6.40
CA ASP A 23 4.20 -10.90 -7.84
C ASP A 23 5.59 -11.25 -8.38
N LYS A 24 5.78 -12.50 -8.81
CA LYS A 24 7.06 -12.99 -9.33
C LYS A 24 7.43 -12.38 -10.69
N GLU A 25 6.43 -12.05 -11.50
CA GLU A 25 6.59 -11.62 -12.90
C GLU A 25 6.49 -10.10 -13.07
N GLY A 26 6.13 -9.38 -11.99
CA GLY A 26 5.99 -7.92 -12.02
C GLY A 26 4.75 -7.44 -12.78
N LYS A 27 3.78 -8.33 -13.04
CA LYS A 27 2.60 -8.03 -13.87
C LYS A 27 1.67 -7.02 -13.20
N LEU A 28 1.55 -7.05 -11.87
CA LEU A 28 0.79 -6.04 -11.13
C LEU A 28 1.50 -4.69 -11.19
N ALA A 29 2.81 -4.68 -10.96
CA ALA A 29 3.61 -3.47 -11.06
C ALA A 29 3.53 -2.81 -12.45
N PHE A 30 3.49 -3.62 -13.52
CA PHE A 30 3.36 -3.16 -14.90
C PHE A 30 1.95 -2.67 -15.26
N GLY A 31 0.91 -3.33 -14.73
CA GLY A 31 -0.49 -3.02 -15.03
C GLY A 31 -1.08 -1.87 -14.22
N THR A 32 -0.56 -1.59 -13.01
CA THR A 32 -1.17 -0.64 -12.05
C THR A 32 -0.25 0.52 -11.65
N LEU A 33 0.62 0.97 -12.55
CA LEU A 33 1.42 2.20 -12.43
C LEU A 33 2.52 2.21 -11.35
N VAL A 34 2.88 1.08 -10.74
CA VAL A 34 3.98 1.02 -9.74
C VAL A 34 5.32 0.77 -10.44
N PHE A 35 5.80 1.79 -11.15
CA PHE A 35 7.05 1.75 -11.91
C PHE A 35 8.33 2.02 -11.08
N MET A 36 8.25 2.17 -9.75
CA MET A 36 9.41 2.61 -8.95
C MET A 36 9.76 1.65 -7.83
N VAL A 37 11.08 1.41 -7.70
CA VAL A 37 11.80 0.51 -6.80
C VAL A 37 11.78 1.00 -5.33
N LEU A 38 10.75 1.76 -4.94
CA LEU A 38 10.58 2.36 -3.62
C LEU A 38 9.20 1.98 -3.06
N PRO A 39 9.06 1.75 -1.74
CA PRO A 39 7.75 1.54 -1.13
C PRO A 39 6.83 2.69 -1.53
N SER A 40 5.64 2.37 -1.99
CA SER A 40 4.70 3.35 -2.53
C SER A 40 3.31 3.02 -2.00
N PRO A 41 2.87 3.64 -0.89
CA PRO A 41 1.56 3.39 -0.34
C PRO A 41 0.46 4.07 -1.18
N PHE A 42 -0.69 3.38 -1.26
CA PHE A 42 -1.89 3.84 -1.97
C PHE A 42 -3.10 3.76 -1.05
N LEU A 43 -4.03 4.69 -1.20
CA LEU A 43 -5.38 4.60 -0.64
C LEU A 43 -6.36 4.37 -1.79
N ILE A 44 -7.10 3.28 -1.71
CA ILE A 44 -8.10 2.88 -2.69
C ILE A 44 -9.43 2.81 -1.93
N ASP A 45 -10.49 3.34 -2.54
CA ASP A 45 -11.84 3.26 -1.97
C ASP A 45 -12.54 1.93 -2.31
N ASN A 46 -13.79 1.82 -1.87
CA ASN A 46 -14.65 0.65 -2.09
C ASN A 46 -15.05 0.45 -3.57
N GLU A 47 -15.00 1.50 -4.40
CA GLU A 47 -15.26 1.46 -5.85
C GLU A 47 -14.01 1.05 -6.65
N GLY A 48 -12.86 0.86 -5.99
CA GLY A 48 -11.60 0.51 -6.63
C GLY A 48 -10.84 1.70 -7.22
N ILE A 49 -11.22 2.93 -6.86
CA ILE A 49 -10.59 4.16 -7.33
C ILE A 49 -9.46 4.56 -6.37
N ILE A 50 -8.29 4.87 -6.92
CA ILE A 50 -7.15 5.38 -6.15
C ILE A 50 -7.43 6.83 -5.75
N ARG A 51 -7.61 7.07 -4.45
CA ARG A 51 -7.85 8.41 -3.88
C ARG A 51 -6.56 9.10 -3.46
N VAL A 52 -5.56 8.33 -3.02
CA VAL A 52 -4.23 8.87 -2.66
C VAL A 52 -3.14 7.96 -3.20
N ARG A 53 -2.10 8.59 -3.77
CA ARG A 53 -0.86 7.94 -4.16
C ARG A 53 0.32 8.67 -3.53
N HIS A 54 1.20 7.93 -2.86
CA HIS A 54 2.46 8.47 -2.37
C HIS A 54 3.64 7.61 -2.85
N VAL A 55 4.70 8.28 -3.31
CA VAL A 55 5.95 7.64 -3.70
C VAL A 55 6.93 7.85 -2.57
N GLY A 56 7.36 6.76 -1.92
CA GLY A 56 8.25 6.81 -0.77
C GLY A 56 7.67 6.14 0.48
N VAL A 57 8.50 6.07 1.52
CA VAL A 57 8.17 5.40 2.79
C VAL A 57 6.97 6.09 3.43
N LEU A 58 6.02 5.29 3.94
CA LEU A 58 4.93 5.80 4.76
C LEU A 58 5.47 6.20 6.13
N THR A 59 5.57 7.50 6.39
CA THR A 59 5.88 8.05 7.72
C THR A 59 4.60 8.50 8.43
N PRO A 60 4.61 8.65 9.77
CA PRO A 60 3.46 9.19 10.50
C PRO A 60 3.03 10.58 10.00
N GLU A 61 3.98 11.42 9.60
CA GLU A 61 3.68 12.74 9.02
C GLU A 61 2.96 12.63 7.67
N VAL A 62 3.45 11.75 6.78
CA VAL A 62 2.79 11.50 5.48
C VAL A 62 1.40 10.92 5.68
N TRP A 63 1.24 10.01 6.64
CA TRP A 63 -0.04 9.44 7.01
C TRP A 63 -1.04 10.53 7.40
N GLU A 64 -0.71 11.36 8.39
CA GLU A 64 -1.60 12.41 8.87
C GLU A 64 -1.94 13.44 7.79
N GLN A 65 -0.93 13.90 7.04
CA GLN A 65 -1.11 14.97 6.05
C GLN A 65 -1.85 14.51 4.79
N LYS A 66 -1.66 13.26 4.34
CA LYS A 66 -2.16 12.81 3.02
C LYS A 66 -3.21 11.73 3.10
N PHE A 67 -3.10 10.79 4.03
CA PHE A 67 -3.98 9.63 4.09
C PHE A 67 -5.15 9.87 5.04
N ASN A 68 -4.87 10.30 6.27
CA ASN A 68 -5.90 10.45 7.31
C ASN A 68 -6.96 11.50 6.93
N SER A 69 -6.54 12.61 6.33
CA SER A 69 -7.46 13.66 5.86
C SER A 69 -8.43 13.15 4.79
N VAL A 70 -7.95 12.39 3.80
CA VAL A 70 -8.79 11.85 2.73
C VAL A 70 -9.68 10.72 3.25
N LEU A 71 -9.13 9.84 4.08
CA LEU A 71 -9.89 8.76 4.71
C LEU A 71 -11.05 9.28 5.55
N SER A 72 -10.84 10.38 6.29
CA SER A 72 -11.90 10.98 7.10
C SER A 72 -13.05 11.50 6.23
N LYS A 73 -12.74 12.14 5.09
CA LYS A 73 -13.75 12.61 4.13
C LYS A 73 -14.54 11.45 3.52
N LEU A 74 -13.86 10.39 3.08
CA LEU A 74 -14.54 9.22 2.51
C LEU A 74 -15.52 8.58 3.51
N LYS A 75 -15.16 8.53 4.80
CA LYS A 75 -16.06 8.02 5.86
C LYS A 75 -17.25 8.93 6.13
N GLU A 76 -17.14 10.23 5.87
CA GLU A 76 -18.26 11.17 5.98
C GLU A 76 -19.20 11.05 4.78
N ASP A 77 -18.65 10.85 3.57
CA ASP A 77 -19.42 10.69 2.33
C ASP A 77 -20.18 9.35 2.26
N GLU A 78 -19.72 8.33 2.99
CA GLU A 78 -20.38 7.02 3.11
C GLU A 78 -21.52 6.98 4.15
N LYS A 79 -21.76 8.07 4.90
CA LYS A 79 -22.86 8.18 5.89
C LYS A 79 -24.16 8.71 5.30
#